data_AF-A0A158G8A4-F1
#
_entry.id   AF-A0A158G8A4-F1
#
_cell.length_a   1.000
_cell.length_b   1.000
_cell.length_c   1.000
_cell.angle_alpha   90.00
_cell.angle_beta   90.00
_cell.angle_gamma   90.00
#
_symmetry.space_group_name_H-M   'P 1'
#
loop_
_entity.id
_entity.type
_entity.pdbx_description
1 polymer ?
#
loop_
_entity_poly.entity_id
_entity_poly.type
_entity_poly.pdbx_seq_one_letter_code
_entity_poly.pdbx_strand_id
1 'polypeptide(L)'
;MKKGKTKLTRQDAERLFEGLPSGGTSKASSRPENPFEAGAFDVVERVDDESRLWKDNLITLPMAIELPAGYESVSRMRDAMVRAWRVRWVREEKKEVVTEFPEGWKAVRPESGPIEVRDSTGVVRAVHGWAADAELRILPRYLVESQANSSSGLGSLVVRDRANGQILARSSNWSAQTGTNHPEWTKLSAWLNSHFPHHRDPLRYWDDCEQNIQS
;
A
#
# COMPACT_ATOMS: atom_id res chain seq x y z
N MET A 1 52.48 53.45 -42.07
CA MET A 1 53.34 53.83 -40.92
C MET A 1 52.49 53.92 -39.66
N LYS A 2 53.04 53.45 -38.54
CA LYS A 2 52.44 53.35 -37.20
C LYS A 2 52.11 54.73 -36.60
N LYS A 3 51.10 54.77 -35.71
CA LYS A 3 50.96 55.59 -34.47
C LYS A 3 49.50 55.42 -34.02
N GLY A 4 49.12 54.81 -32.91
CA GLY A 4 49.71 54.73 -31.58
C GLY A 4 48.65 55.24 -30.62
N LYS A 5 47.78 54.35 -30.10
CA LYS A 5 46.68 54.70 -29.18
C LYS A 5 47.27 55.29 -27.89
N THR A 6 46.91 56.53 -27.56
CA THR A 6 47.21 57.15 -26.26
C THR A 6 46.30 56.55 -25.18
N LYS A 7 46.91 56.05 -24.11
CA LYS A 7 46.24 55.52 -22.92
C LYS A 7 45.62 56.68 -22.15
N LEU A 8 44.30 56.69 -22.02
CA LEU A 8 43.60 57.56 -21.08
C LEU A 8 43.96 57.10 -19.66
N THR A 9 44.52 58.01 -18.86
CA THR A 9 44.95 57.76 -17.48
C THR A 9 43.79 57.91 -16.51
N ARG A 10 43.87 57.16 -15.40
CA ARG A 10 42.87 57.04 -14.34
C ARG A 10 42.45 58.36 -13.66
N GLN A 11 43.22 59.43 -13.86
CA GLN A 11 43.00 60.75 -13.24
C GLN A 11 41.91 61.59 -13.94
N ASP A 12 41.58 61.32 -15.20
CA ASP A 12 40.48 62.04 -15.88
C ASP A 12 39.09 61.55 -15.44
N ALA A 13 39.00 60.33 -14.89
CA ALA A 13 37.74 59.77 -14.38
C ALA A 13 37.35 60.32 -12.99
N GLU A 14 38.32 60.84 -12.22
CA GLU A 14 38.09 61.35 -10.86
C GLU A 14 37.49 62.77 -10.85
N ARG A 15 37.56 63.50 -11.98
CA ARG A 15 36.90 64.82 -12.14
C ARG A 15 35.38 64.75 -12.35
N LEU A 16 34.80 63.56 -12.50
CA LEU A 16 33.36 63.40 -12.73
C LEU A 16 32.53 63.33 -11.44
N PHE A 17 33.14 63.36 -10.26
CA PHE A 17 32.47 63.14 -8.97
C PHE A 17 32.79 64.16 -7.88
N GLU A 18 33.22 65.37 -8.24
CA GLU A 18 33.40 66.45 -7.28
C GLU A 18 32.04 67.09 -6.96
N GLY A 19 31.39 66.67 -5.86
CA GLY A 19 30.15 67.32 -5.41
C GLY A 19 29.12 66.53 -4.59
N LEU A 20 29.44 65.38 -3.98
CA LEU A 20 28.48 64.67 -3.10
C LEU A 20 28.92 64.71 -1.63
N PRO A 21 28.00 64.96 -0.67
CA PRO A 21 28.34 65.25 0.71
C PRO A 21 28.95 64.05 1.44
N SER A 22 30.04 64.33 2.17
CA SER A 22 30.70 63.41 3.10
C SER A 22 29.92 63.33 4.42
N GLY A 23 29.44 62.15 4.81
CA GLY A 23 28.85 61.99 6.14
C GLY A 23 28.36 60.59 6.50
N GLY A 24 29.06 59.94 7.44
CA GLY A 24 28.42 59.16 8.51
C GLY A 24 28.09 57.68 8.28
N THR A 25 29.07 56.82 8.54
CA THR A 25 28.97 55.47 9.15
C THR A 25 27.60 54.76 9.21
N SER A 26 27.42 53.69 8.43
CA SER A 26 26.82 52.42 8.89
C SER A 26 27.16 51.26 7.94
N LYS A 27 27.32 50.08 8.53
CA LYS A 27 27.82 48.83 7.95
C LYS A 27 26.86 48.20 6.92
N ALA A 28 27.46 47.30 6.13
CA ALA A 28 26.89 46.20 5.34
C ALA A 28 26.58 46.49 3.86
N SER A 29 27.39 45.83 3.04
CA SER A 29 27.34 45.72 1.58
C SER A 29 26.17 44.84 1.15
N SER A 30 25.17 45.40 0.46
CA SER A 30 24.21 44.64 -0.35
C SER A 30 24.68 44.62 -1.80
N ARG A 31 25.27 43.51 -2.21
CA ARG A 31 25.38 43.15 -3.63
C ARG A 31 23.98 42.71 -4.08
N PRO A 32 23.47 43.13 -5.25
CA PRO A 32 22.22 42.57 -5.76
C PRO A 32 22.43 41.09 -6.05
N GLU A 33 21.75 40.21 -5.32
CA GLU A 33 21.75 38.78 -5.59
C GLU A 33 21.03 38.49 -6.90
N ASN A 34 21.66 37.65 -7.71
CA ASN A 34 21.16 37.22 -9.00
C ASN A 34 20.00 36.24 -8.78
N PRO A 35 18.77 36.51 -9.25
CA PRO A 35 17.61 35.65 -8.98
C PRO A 35 17.65 34.32 -9.75
N PHE A 36 18.71 34.04 -10.50
CA PHE A 36 18.94 32.79 -11.23
C PHE A 36 20.25 32.09 -10.84
N GLU A 37 20.89 32.51 -9.74
CA GLU A 37 22.00 31.72 -9.16
C GLU A 37 21.44 30.40 -8.62
N ALA A 38 22.09 29.29 -9.00
CA ALA A 38 21.76 27.93 -8.59
C ALA A 38 22.15 27.67 -7.13
N GLY A 39 21.59 28.45 -6.21
CA GLY A 39 21.59 28.24 -4.77
C GLY A 39 20.20 27.78 -4.34
N ALA A 40 20.15 26.65 -3.63
CA ALA A 40 18.94 26.04 -3.09
C ALA A 40 17.96 25.48 -4.15
N PHE A 41 18.44 24.59 -5.02
CA PHE A 41 17.71 23.33 -5.09
C PHE A 41 18.02 22.63 -3.77
N ASP A 42 17.29 23.02 -2.73
CA ASP A 42 16.98 22.08 -1.67
C ASP A 42 16.48 20.87 -2.45
N VAL A 43 17.24 19.78 -2.39
CA VAL A 43 16.70 18.50 -2.80
C VAL A 43 15.44 18.44 -1.98
N VAL A 44 14.29 18.65 -2.62
CA VAL A 44 13.01 18.33 -2.01
C VAL A 44 13.11 16.83 -1.87
N GLU A 45 13.73 16.40 -0.77
CA GLU A 45 13.54 15.12 -0.18
C GLU A 45 12.04 14.99 -0.20
N ARG A 46 11.54 14.04 -1.00
CA ARG A 46 10.12 13.80 -1.11
C ARG A 46 9.65 13.64 0.31
N VAL A 47 9.00 14.68 0.82
CA VAL A 47 8.42 14.67 2.14
C VAL A 47 7.35 13.58 2.02
N ASP A 48 7.63 12.42 2.61
CA ASP A 48 6.71 11.27 2.76
C ASP A 48 5.40 11.66 3.47
N ASP A 49 5.24 12.94 3.82
CA ASP A 49 4.08 13.56 4.47
C ASP A 49 2.98 14.01 3.50
N GLU A 50 3.08 13.72 2.20
CA GLU A 50 1.90 13.78 1.32
C GLU A 50 0.88 12.69 1.70
N SER A 51 1.28 11.65 2.43
CA SER A 51 0.41 10.55 2.88
C SER A 51 -0.67 10.97 3.89
N ARG A 52 -0.50 12.11 4.59
CA ARG A 52 -1.48 12.60 5.58
C ARG A 52 -2.66 13.37 4.99
N LEU A 53 -2.61 13.75 3.71
CA LEU A 53 -3.69 14.45 3.02
C LEU A 53 -4.70 13.51 2.34
N TRP A 54 -4.37 12.22 2.26
CA TRP A 54 -5.25 11.20 1.73
C TRP A 54 -6.00 10.60 2.91
N LYS A 55 -7.32 10.42 2.77
CA LYS A 55 -8.09 9.67 3.77
C LYS A 55 -7.39 8.33 4.00
N ASP A 56 -7.16 7.95 5.25
CA ASP A 56 -6.55 6.66 5.63
C ASP A 56 -7.27 5.44 5.01
N ASN A 57 -8.48 5.63 4.51
CA ASN A 57 -9.31 4.60 3.89
C ASN A 57 -9.10 4.46 2.36
N LEU A 58 -8.24 5.25 1.73
CA LEU A 58 -7.87 5.09 0.32
C LEU A 58 -6.74 4.06 0.21
N ILE A 59 -7.04 2.91 -0.36
CA ILE A 59 -6.11 1.80 -0.51
C ILE A 59 -5.86 1.54 -1.99
N THR A 60 -4.59 1.52 -2.38
CA THR A 60 -4.16 1.11 -3.72
C THR A 60 -4.08 -0.41 -3.78
N LEU A 61 -4.81 -1.01 -4.70
CA LEU A 61 -4.85 -2.45 -4.94
C LEU A 61 -4.33 -2.77 -6.35
N PRO A 62 -3.80 -3.97 -6.60
CA PRO A 62 -3.54 -4.40 -7.96
C PRO A 62 -4.81 -4.47 -8.80
N MET A 63 -4.68 -4.19 -10.09
CA MET A 63 -5.79 -4.26 -11.05
C MET A 63 -6.27 -5.71 -11.25
N ALA A 64 -5.33 -6.66 -11.23
CA ALA A 64 -5.61 -8.08 -11.35
C ALA A 64 -6.12 -8.65 -10.02
N ILE A 65 -7.17 -9.46 -10.09
CA ILE A 65 -7.78 -10.13 -8.94
C ILE A 65 -7.80 -11.63 -9.25
N GLU A 66 -7.25 -12.43 -8.34
CA GLU A 66 -7.38 -13.89 -8.40
C GLU A 66 -8.85 -14.25 -8.20
N LEU A 67 -9.47 -14.83 -9.23
CA LEU A 67 -10.90 -15.12 -9.23
C LEU A 67 -11.23 -16.30 -8.33
N PRO A 68 -12.01 -16.12 -7.24
CA PRO A 68 -12.48 -17.22 -6.44
C PRO A 68 -13.45 -18.10 -7.23
N ALA A 69 -13.53 -19.39 -6.86
CA ALA A 69 -14.46 -20.32 -7.49
C ALA A 69 -15.91 -19.81 -7.37
N GLY A 70 -16.63 -19.74 -8.49
CA GLY A 70 -18.02 -19.26 -8.55
C GLY A 70 -18.18 -17.84 -9.11
N TYR A 71 -17.08 -17.09 -9.29
CA TYR A 71 -17.12 -15.79 -9.94
C TYR A 71 -16.76 -15.91 -11.43
N GLU A 72 -17.61 -15.36 -12.30
CA GLU A 72 -17.46 -15.45 -13.76
C GLU A 72 -16.39 -14.49 -14.31
N SER A 73 -16.17 -13.35 -13.65
CA SER A 73 -15.25 -12.31 -14.12
C SER A 73 -14.78 -11.38 -13.00
N VAL A 74 -13.69 -10.65 -13.25
CA VAL A 74 -13.16 -9.63 -12.32
C VAL A 74 -14.17 -8.53 -12.08
N SER A 75 -14.93 -8.11 -13.10
CA SER A 75 -16.00 -7.12 -12.95
C SER A 75 -17.08 -7.59 -11.98
N ARG A 76 -17.51 -8.86 -12.07
CA ARG A 76 -18.49 -9.43 -11.12
C ARG A 76 -17.93 -9.48 -9.70
N MET A 77 -16.64 -9.81 -9.55
CA MET A 77 -15.98 -9.79 -8.24
C MET A 77 -15.94 -8.37 -7.66
N ARG A 78 -15.59 -7.37 -8.48
CA ARG A 78 -15.58 -5.96 -8.05
C ARG A 78 -16.96 -5.47 -7.63
N ASP A 79 -18.01 -5.80 -8.37
CA ASP A 79 -19.39 -5.48 -8.01
C ASP A 79 -19.79 -6.13 -6.67
N ALA A 80 -19.36 -7.38 -6.45
CA ALA A 80 -19.61 -8.09 -5.21
C ALA A 80 -18.86 -7.45 -4.03
N MET A 81 -17.61 -7.00 -4.23
CA MET A 81 -16.86 -6.25 -3.21
C MET A 81 -17.53 -4.92 -2.87
N VAL A 82 -18.05 -4.18 -3.87
CA VAL A 82 -18.79 -2.93 -3.63
C VAL A 82 -19.98 -3.18 -2.71
N ARG A 83 -20.72 -4.28 -2.91
CA ARG A 83 -21.84 -4.63 -2.03
C ARG A 83 -21.37 -5.12 -0.67
N ALA A 84 -20.52 -6.14 -0.63
CA ALA A 84 -20.16 -6.84 0.61
C ALA A 84 -19.24 -6.03 1.52
N TRP A 85 -18.26 -5.32 0.96
CA TRP A 85 -17.28 -4.52 1.72
C TRP A 85 -17.57 -3.03 1.70
N ARG A 86 -18.59 -2.58 0.93
CA ARG A 86 -18.94 -1.16 0.79
C ARG A 86 -17.79 -0.30 0.26
N VAL A 87 -16.95 -0.88 -0.61
CA VAL A 87 -15.85 -0.16 -1.26
C VAL A 87 -16.35 0.70 -2.43
N ARG A 88 -15.58 1.74 -2.77
CA ARG A 88 -15.77 2.54 -3.99
C ARG A 88 -14.49 2.54 -4.82
N TRP A 89 -14.61 2.18 -6.09
CA TRP A 89 -13.50 2.29 -7.04
C TRP A 89 -13.34 3.76 -7.46
N VAL A 90 -12.18 4.36 -7.16
CA VAL A 90 -11.98 5.82 -7.33
C VAL A 90 -11.23 6.12 -8.63
N ARG A 91 -10.07 5.47 -8.82
CA ARG A 91 -9.19 5.75 -9.96
C ARG A 91 -8.55 4.45 -10.43
N GLU A 92 -8.69 4.17 -11.72
CA GLU A 92 -8.05 3.04 -12.36
C GLU A 92 -6.81 3.51 -13.12
N GLU A 93 -5.70 2.80 -12.92
CA GLU A 93 -4.48 2.93 -13.69
C GLU A 93 -4.20 1.60 -14.42
N LYS A 94 -3.11 1.55 -15.19
CA LYS A 94 -2.82 0.37 -16.04
C LYS A 94 -2.63 -0.92 -15.23
N LYS A 95 -2.12 -0.82 -14.00
CA LYS A 95 -1.73 -1.97 -13.16
C LYS A 95 -2.30 -1.92 -11.75
N GLU A 96 -2.83 -0.78 -11.33
CA GLU A 96 -3.31 -0.55 -9.97
C GLU A 96 -4.64 0.20 -10.01
N VAL A 97 -5.42 0.06 -8.94
CA VAL A 97 -6.68 0.76 -8.73
C VAL A 97 -6.72 1.34 -7.32
N VAL A 98 -6.99 2.63 -7.23
CA VAL A 98 -7.24 3.31 -5.95
C VAL A 98 -8.68 3.06 -5.56
N THR A 99 -8.87 2.51 -4.36
CA THR A 99 -10.16 2.08 -3.84
C THR A 99 -10.39 2.74 -2.49
N GLU A 100 -11.56 3.34 -2.30
CA GLU A 100 -11.99 3.87 -1.00
C GLU A 100 -12.74 2.78 -0.24
N PHE A 101 -12.21 2.44 0.94
CA PHE A 101 -12.82 1.50 1.86
C PHE A 101 -13.62 2.22 2.95
N PRO A 102 -14.47 1.49 3.70
CA PRO A 102 -15.02 1.99 4.96
C PRO A 102 -13.91 2.34 5.96
N GLU A 103 -14.26 3.16 6.95
CA GLU A 103 -13.33 3.57 7.99
C GLU A 103 -12.71 2.38 8.76
N GLY A 104 -11.42 2.51 9.07
CA GLY A 104 -10.64 1.52 9.81
C GLY A 104 -9.99 0.43 8.95
N TRP A 105 -10.39 0.30 7.69
CA TRP A 105 -9.68 -0.56 6.75
C TRP A 105 -8.32 0.03 6.38
N LYS A 106 -7.33 -0.84 6.19
CA LYS A 106 -5.97 -0.42 5.83
C LYS A 106 -5.19 -1.50 5.09
N ALA A 107 -4.27 -1.08 4.24
CA ALA A 107 -3.22 -1.95 3.71
C ALA A 107 -1.96 -1.83 4.57
N VAL A 108 -1.47 -2.96 5.05
CA VAL A 108 -0.28 -3.04 5.89
C VAL A 108 0.78 -3.86 5.17
N ARG A 109 1.97 -3.30 5.02
CA ARG A 109 3.15 -4.05 4.55
C ARG A 109 3.85 -4.68 5.76
N PRO A 110 3.85 -6.01 5.91
CA PRO A 110 4.62 -6.68 6.96
C PRO A 110 6.13 -6.63 6.66
N GLU A 111 6.95 -6.92 7.67
CA GLU A 111 8.42 -7.03 7.52
C GLU A 111 8.82 -8.09 6.49
N SER A 112 8.04 -9.17 6.41
CA SER A 112 8.21 -10.24 5.45
C SER A 112 6.83 -10.71 4.98
N GLY A 113 6.68 -10.91 3.67
CA GLY A 113 5.45 -11.42 3.07
C GLY A 113 4.66 -10.39 2.25
N PRO A 114 3.46 -10.78 1.78
CA PRO A 114 2.63 -9.93 0.93
C PRO A 114 2.04 -8.75 1.72
N ILE A 115 1.58 -7.72 1.00
CA ILE A 115 0.79 -6.64 1.60
C ILE A 115 -0.56 -7.21 2.03
N GLU A 116 -0.97 -6.89 3.25
CA GLU A 116 -2.20 -7.37 3.86
C GLU A 116 -3.25 -6.26 3.88
N VAL A 117 -4.41 -6.51 3.27
CA VAL A 117 -5.59 -5.65 3.41
C VAL A 117 -6.35 -6.13 4.64
N ARG A 118 -6.38 -5.30 5.69
CA ARG A 118 -7.04 -5.58 6.96
C ARG A 118 -8.31 -4.76 7.09
N ASP A 119 -9.35 -5.39 7.63
CA ASP A 119 -10.58 -4.68 7.99
C ASP A 119 -10.40 -3.83 9.27
N SER A 120 -11.48 -3.16 9.66
CA SER A 120 -11.53 -2.30 10.86
C SER A 120 -11.26 -3.03 12.17
N THR A 121 -11.41 -4.36 12.20
CA THR A 121 -11.08 -5.20 13.37
C THR A 121 -9.63 -5.71 13.33
N GLY A 122 -8.90 -5.39 12.26
CA GLY A 122 -7.52 -5.83 12.03
C GLY A 122 -7.40 -7.22 11.41
N VAL A 123 -8.52 -7.85 11.02
CA VAL A 123 -8.50 -9.16 10.38
C VAL A 123 -8.08 -9.01 8.91
N VAL A 124 -7.16 -9.85 8.44
CA VAL A 124 -6.72 -9.84 7.04
C VAL A 124 -7.85 -10.36 6.14
N ARG A 125 -8.29 -9.56 5.18
CA ARG A 125 -9.36 -9.91 4.24
C ARG A 125 -8.87 -10.16 2.82
N ALA A 126 -7.76 -9.56 2.43
CA ALA A 126 -7.06 -9.86 1.19
C ALA A 126 -5.54 -9.72 1.36
N VAL A 127 -4.80 -10.29 0.42
CA VAL A 127 -3.35 -10.12 0.30
C VAL A 127 -2.95 -9.86 -1.14
N HIS A 128 -1.86 -9.14 -1.36
CA HIS A 128 -1.25 -9.02 -2.69
C HIS A 128 0.27 -8.88 -2.63
N GLY A 129 0.93 -9.28 -3.72
CA GLY A 129 2.37 -9.19 -3.88
C GLY A 129 2.86 -7.74 -4.07
N TRP A 130 4.19 -7.60 -4.11
CA TRP A 130 4.87 -6.31 -4.32
C TRP A 130 5.21 -6.05 -5.79
N ALA A 131 5.12 -7.08 -6.63
CA ALA A 131 5.41 -6.97 -8.04
C ALA A 131 4.32 -6.17 -8.75
N ALA A 132 4.70 -5.49 -9.85
CA ALA A 132 3.77 -4.66 -10.61
C ALA A 132 2.68 -5.48 -11.33
N ASP A 133 2.87 -6.79 -11.45
CA ASP A 133 1.93 -7.78 -11.98
C ASP A 133 1.31 -8.65 -10.87
N ALA A 134 1.42 -8.22 -9.60
CA ALA A 134 0.80 -8.91 -8.50
C ALA A 134 -0.73 -8.98 -8.68
N GLU A 135 -1.31 -10.07 -8.16
CA GLU A 135 -2.75 -10.24 -8.12
C GLU A 135 -3.26 -10.04 -6.69
N LEU A 136 -4.44 -9.43 -6.57
CA LEU A 136 -5.18 -9.37 -5.33
C LEU A 136 -5.85 -10.72 -5.07
N ARG A 137 -5.46 -11.37 -3.97
CA ARG A 137 -6.10 -12.60 -3.49
C ARG A 137 -7.00 -12.27 -2.31
N ILE A 138 -8.29 -12.51 -2.47
CA ILE A 138 -9.31 -12.29 -1.45
C ILE A 138 -9.48 -13.58 -0.65
N LEU A 139 -9.45 -13.49 0.67
CA LEU A 139 -9.31 -14.64 1.55
C LEU A 139 -10.64 -15.03 2.21
N PRO A 140 -11.04 -16.31 2.18
CA PRO A 140 -12.25 -16.78 2.84
C PRO A 140 -12.17 -16.73 4.36
N ARG A 141 -13.34 -16.78 5.04
CA ARG A 141 -13.41 -16.81 6.51
C ARG A 141 -12.84 -18.10 7.08
N TYR A 142 -13.22 -19.22 6.48
CA TYR A 142 -12.83 -20.56 6.93
C TYR A 142 -11.88 -21.20 5.93
N LEU A 143 -10.76 -21.72 6.41
CA LEU A 143 -9.75 -22.38 5.59
C LEU A 143 -9.15 -23.57 6.34
N VAL A 144 -8.76 -24.59 5.59
CA VAL A 144 -7.87 -25.65 6.08
C VAL A 144 -6.42 -25.16 5.96
N GLU A 145 -5.74 -25.04 7.08
CA GLU A 145 -4.35 -24.58 7.15
C GLU A 145 -3.45 -25.62 7.83
N SER A 146 -2.15 -25.57 7.51
CA SER A 146 -1.15 -26.39 8.19
C SER A 146 -0.65 -25.67 9.44
N GLN A 147 -0.61 -26.37 10.57
CA GLN A 147 -0.05 -25.90 11.83
C GLN A 147 1.18 -26.75 12.17
N ALA A 148 2.35 -26.13 12.16
CA ALA A 148 3.60 -26.79 12.55
C ALA A 148 3.69 -26.95 14.08
N ASN A 149 4.34 -28.03 14.52
CA ASN A 149 4.79 -28.21 15.90
C ASN A 149 6.32 -28.11 15.94
N SER A 150 6.80 -27.03 16.54
CA SER A 150 8.22 -26.69 16.61
C SER A 150 9.06 -27.72 17.38
N SER A 151 8.47 -28.51 18.28
CA SER A 151 9.23 -29.49 19.07
C SER A 151 9.44 -30.82 18.38
N SER A 152 8.52 -31.22 17.49
CA SER A 152 8.59 -32.51 16.77
C SER A 152 8.96 -32.38 15.30
N GLY A 153 8.90 -31.17 14.72
CA GLY A 153 9.07 -30.95 13.29
C GLY A 153 7.91 -31.48 12.43
N LEU A 154 6.87 -32.04 13.06
CA LEU A 154 5.66 -32.51 12.38
C LEU A 154 4.61 -31.40 12.32
N GLY A 155 3.71 -31.49 11.34
CA GLY A 155 2.56 -30.59 11.17
C GLY A 155 1.23 -31.31 11.38
N SER A 156 0.22 -30.57 11.81
CA SER A 156 -1.19 -30.98 11.79
C SER A 156 -1.97 -30.07 10.84
N LEU A 157 -3.15 -30.50 10.41
CA LEU A 157 -4.08 -29.63 9.73
C LEU A 157 -5.12 -29.10 10.73
N VAL A 158 -5.52 -27.85 10.57
CA VAL A 158 -6.62 -27.26 11.34
C VAL A 158 -7.58 -26.54 10.41
N VAL A 159 -8.85 -26.52 10.78
CA VAL A 159 -9.84 -25.60 10.23
C VAL A 159 -9.93 -24.42 11.17
N ARG A 160 -9.57 -23.23 10.68
CA ARG A 160 -9.57 -22.01 11.47
C ARG A 160 -10.71 -21.07 11.05
N ASP A 161 -11.37 -20.48 12.03
CA ASP A 161 -12.16 -19.26 11.84
C ASP A 161 -11.22 -18.05 11.89
N ARG A 162 -11.05 -17.36 10.75
CA ARG A 162 -10.14 -16.22 10.64
C ARG A 162 -10.67 -14.95 11.30
N ALA A 163 -11.96 -14.88 11.62
CA ALA A 163 -12.53 -13.71 12.29
C ALA A 163 -12.05 -13.58 13.74
N ASN A 164 -11.86 -14.70 14.44
CA ASN A 164 -11.50 -14.73 15.86
C ASN A 164 -10.27 -15.61 16.17
N GLY A 165 -9.70 -16.27 15.16
CA GLY A 165 -8.54 -17.14 15.28
C GLY A 165 -8.83 -18.52 15.88
N GLN A 166 -10.10 -18.86 16.14
CA GLN A 166 -10.51 -20.12 16.78
C GLN A 166 -10.25 -21.32 15.86
N ILE A 167 -9.76 -22.41 16.44
CA ILE A 167 -9.65 -23.70 15.76
C ILE A 167 -10.98 -24.44 15.93
N LEU A 168 -11.65 -24.71 14.81
CA LEU A 168 -12.94 -25.40 14.77
C LEU A 168 -12.79 -26.92 14.68
N ALA A 169 -11.77 -27.37 13.96
CA ALA A 169 -11.42 -28.78 13.82
C ALA A 169 -9.91 -28.95 13.65
N ARG A 170 -9.38 -30.11 14.05
CA ARG A 170 -7.95 -30.45 13.97
C ARG A 170 -7.79 -31.88 13.46
N SER A 171 -6.73 -32.14 12.71
CA SER A 171 -6.33 -33.49 12.33
C SER A 171 -5.95 -34.33 13.54
N SER A 172 -6.29 -35.62 13.51
CA SER A 172 -5.84 -36.59 14.51
C SER A 172 -4.37 -36.97 14.34
N ASN A 173 -3.88 -36.88 13.11
CA ASN A 173 -2.50 -37.21 12.77
C ASN A 173 -1.60 -35.98 12.68
N TRP A 174 -0.37 -36.15 13.17
CA TRP A 174 0.77 -35.28 12.91
C TRP A 174 1.63 -35.91 11.81
N SER A 175 1.95 -35.17 10.75
CA SER A 175 2.68 -35.65 9.59
C SER A 175 3.72 -34.64 9.13
N ALA A 176 4.79 -35.10 8.48
CA ALA A 176 5.72 -34.23 7.77
C ALA A 176 5.13 -33.69 6.46
N GLN A 177 4.08 -34.32 5.92
CA GLN A 177 3.35 -33.82 4.75
C GLN A 177 2.45 -32.65 5.16
N THR A 178 2.31 -31.65 4.29
CA THR A 178 1.54 -30.43 4.57
C THR A 178 0.55 -30.13 3.45
N GLY A 179 -0.38 -29.21 3.73
CA GLY A 179 -1.39 -28.77 2.77
C GLY A 179 -2.21 -29.93 2.19
N THR A 180 -2.43 -29.89 0.88
CA THR A 180 -3.23 -30.89 0.14
C THR A 180 -2.63 -32.29 0.15
N ASN A 181 -1.34 -32.43 0.46
CA ASN A 181 -0.64 -33.72 0.49
C ASN A 181 -0.75 -34.40 1.86
N HIS A 182 -1.29 -33.73 2.88
CA HIS A 182 -1.45 -34.30 4.21
C HIS A 182 -2.54 -35.40 4.21
N PRO A 183 -2.35 -36.54 4.89
CA PRO A 183 -3.25 -37.69 4.81
C PRO A 183 -4.69 -37.41 5.24
N GLU A 184 -4.89 -36.43 6.13
CA GLU A 184 -6.23 -36.01 6.58
C GLU A 184 -6.80 -34.79 5.83
N TRP A 185 -6.15 -34.30 4.78
CA TRP A 185 -6.64 -33.15 4.01
C TRP A 185 -8.08 -33.35 3.55
N THR A 186 -8.34 -34.46 2.83
CA THR A 186 -9.66 -34.79 2.30
C THR A 186 -10.73 -34.87 3.40
N LYS A 187 -10.38 -35.42 4.57
CA LYS A 187 -11.29 -35.54 5.72
C LYS A 187 -11.67 -34.15 6.26
N LEU A 188 -10.69 -33.28 6.51
CA LEU A 188 -10.98 -31.94 7.02
C LEU A 188 -11.67 -31.06 5.97
N SER A 189 -11.29 -31.17 4.70
CA SER A 189 -11.99 -30.47 3.62
C SER A 189 -13.44 -30.92 3.51
N ALA A 190 -13.73 -32.23 3.63
CA ALA A 190 -15.10 -32.74 3.63
C ALA A 190 -15.90 -32.22 4.85
N TRP A 191 -15.29 -32.20 6.03
CA TRP A 191 -15.89 -31.62 7.22
C TRP A 191 -16.23 -30.14 7.01
N LEU A 192 -15.31 -29.35 6.47
CA LEU A 192 -15.49 -27.92 6.18
C LEU A 192 -16.59 -27.69 5.11
N ASN A 193 -16.60 -28.47 4.03
CA ASN A 193 -17.68 -28.41 3.02
C ASN A 193 -19.05 -28.72 3.64
N SER A 194 -19.13 -29.65 4.60
CA SER A 194 -20.40 -30.04 5.22
C SER A 194 -20.92 -28.99 6.22
N HIS A 195 -20.04 -28.36 7.01
CA HIS A 195 -20.44 -27.40 8.04
C HIS A 195 -20.60 -25.98 7.48
N PHE A 196 -19.81 -25.64 6.46
CA PHE A 196 -19.81 -24.32 5.82
C PHE A 196 -19.80 -24.47 4.28
N PRO A 197 -20.92 -24.86 3.65
CA PRO A 197 -20.96 -25.16 2.21
C PRO A 197 -20.47 -24.05 1.28
N HIS A 198 -20.61 -22.79 1.68
CA HIS A 198 -20.21 -21.63 0.89
C HIS A 198 -18.84 -21.06 1.27
N HIS A 199 -17.99 -21.79 2.01
CA HIS A 199 -16.78 -21.20 2.62
C HIS A 199 -15.74 -20.78 1.58
N ARG A 200 -15.86 -21.28 0.34
CA ARG A 200 -14.98 -20.92 -0.78
C ARG A 200 -15.25 -19.51 -1.29
N ASP A 201 -16.44 -18.96 -1.04
CA ASP A 201 -16.75 -17.58 -1.39
C ASP A 201 -16.18 -16.66 -0.30
N PRO A 202 -15.20 -15.80 -0.63
CA PRO A 202 -14.54 -14.99 0.37
C PRO A 202 -15.39 -13.85 0.94
N LEU A 203 -16.54 -13.58 0.33
CA LEU A 203 -17.51 -12.58 0.78
C LEU A 203 -18.67 -13.19 1.59
N ARG A 204 -18.61 -14.48 1.91
CA ARG A 204 -19.64 -15.18 2.70
C ARG A 204 -19.15 -15.49 4.10
N TYR A 205 -20.12 -15.70 5.00
CA TYR A 205 -19.94 -16.00 6.41
C TYR A 205 -19.26 -14.92 7.23
N TRP A 206 -18.92 -13.77 6.68
CA TRP A 206 -18.46 -12.63 7.47
C TRP A 206 -19.66 -11.79 7.87
N ASP A 207 -19.78 -11.46 9.16
CA ASP A 207 -20.97 -10.81 9.71
C ASP A 207 -21.27 -9.48 8.99
N ASP A 208 -20.23 -8.70 8.68
CA ASP A 208 -20.32 -7.45 7.92
C ASP A 208 -20.83 -7.69 6.49
N CYS A 209 -20.28 -8.69 5.81
CA CYS A 209 -20.65 -9.01 4.44
C CYS A 209 -22.09 -9.54 4.35
N GLU A 210 -22.51 -10.42 5.27
CA GLU A 210 -23.87 -10.96 5.29
C GLU A 210 -24.92 -9.86 5.55
N GLN A 211 -24.62 -8.93 6.46
CA GLN A 211 -25.48 -7.77 6.71
C GLN A 211 -25.57 -6.86 5.48
N ASN A 212 -24.44 -6.60 4.82
CA ASN A 212 -24.38 -5.72 3.66
C ASN A 212 -25.04 -6.31 2.40
N ILE A 213 -25.05 -7.64 2.24
CA ILE A 213 -25.70 -8.31 1.11
C ILE A 213 -27.23 -8.34 1.28
N GLN A 214 -27.71 -8.36 2.52
CA GLN A 214 -29.15 -8.37 2.83
C GLN A 214 -29.79 -6.99 2.81
N SER A 215 -28.99 -5.92 2.99
CA SER A 215 -29.43 -4.52 2.95
C SER A 215 -29.53 -3.98 1.53
#